data_AF-A0A2E4VHW5-F1
#
_entry.id   AF-A0A2E4VHW5-F1
#
_cell.length_a   1.000
_cell.length_b   1.000
_cell.length_c   1.000
_cell.angle_alpha   90.00
_cell.angle_beta   90.00
_cell.angle_gamma   90.00
#
_symmetry.space_group_name_H-M   'P 1'
#
loop_
_entity.id
_entity.type
_entity.pdbx_description
1 polymer ?
#
loop_
_entity_poly.entity_id
_entity_poly.type
_entity_poly.pdbx_seq_one_letter_code
_entity_poly.pdbx_strand_id
1 'polypeptide(L)' 'MFSPETTPQSPIALVPSDAQQFDQLHTFIKPTIEELRWTEIPWETDLEATRQKATQQNRPLFIWAMNGNPLGCT' A
#
# COMPACT_ATOMS: atom_id res chain seq x y z
N MET A 1 -21.52 -42.20 -12.25
CA MET A 1 -22.21 -40.96 -11.86
C MET A 1 -21.12 -39.93 -11.61
N PHE A 2 -20.76 -39.13 -12.63
CA PHE A 2 -19.66 -38.16 -12.54
C PHE A 2 -20.22 -36.84 -11.98
N SER A 3 -19.56 -36.32 -10.94
CA SER A 3 -19.83 -34.98 -10.39
C SER A 3 -19.53 -33.92 -11.47
N PRO A 4 -20.30 -32.82 -11.57
CA PRO A 4 -19.99 -31.76 -12.54
C PRO A 4 -18.67 -31.10 -12.15
N GLU A 5 -17.72 -31.10 -13.09
CA GLU A 5 -16.44 -30.41 -12.93
C GLU A 5 -16.68 -28.90 -12.76
N THR A 6 -16.20 -28.32 -11.67
CA THR A 6 -16.10 -26.88 -11.50
C THR A 6 -15.09 -26.34 -12.51
N THR A 7 -15.59 -25.77 -13.60
CA THR A 7 -14.73 -25.10 -14.60
C THR A 7 -13.94 -23.98 -13.91
N PRO A 8 -12.60 -23.94 -14.00
CA PRO A 8 -11.82 -22.84 -13.45
C PRO A 8 -12.19 -21.55 -14.19
N GLN A 9 -12.78 -20.59 -13.47
CA GLN A 9 -13.12 -19.29 -14.05
C GLN A 9 -11.84 -18.56 -14.48
N SER A 10 -11.83 -18.04 -15.71
CA SER A 10 -10.70 -17.26 -16.23
C SER A 10 -10.46 -16.00 -15.37
N PRO A 11 -9.20 -15.66 -15.05
CA PRO A 11 -8.87 -14.53 -14.17
C PRO A 11 -9.24 -13.14 -14.74
N ILE A 12 -9.64 -13.05 -16.01
CA ILE A 12 -10.03 -11.81 -16.69
C ILE A 12 -11.51 -11.42 -16.40
N ALA A 13 -12.28 -12.28 -15.73
CA ALA A 13 -13.70 -12.04 -15.44
C ALA A 13 -14.00 -10.96 -14.38
N LEU A 14 -12.98 -10.30 -13.81
CA LEU A 14 -13.13 -9.35 -12.70
C LEU A 14 -12.98 -7.87 -13.11
N VAL A 15 -13.22 -7.53 -14.38
CA VAL A 15 -13.39 -6.13 -14.77
C VAL A 15 -14.80 -5.72 -14.38
N PRO A 16 -15.01 -4.66 -13.57
CA PRO A 16 -16.33 -4.17 -13.27
C PRO A 16 -17.10 -3.89 -14.55
N SER A 17 -18.18 -4.63 -14.77
CA SER A 17 -18.99 -4.56 -15.99
C SER A 17 -20.12 -3.53 -15.89
N ASP A 18 -20.35 -2.99 -14.69
CA ASP A 18 -21.33 -1.96 -14.38
C ASP A 18 -20.85 -1.02 -13.26
N ALA A 19 -21.63 0.05 -13.02
CA ALA A 19 -21.32 1.07 -12.03
C ALA A 19 -21.31 0.54 -10.59
N GLN A 20 -22.16 -0.42 -10.25
CA GLN A 20 -22.25 -0.96 -8.89
C GLN A 20 -21.01 -1.80 -8.57
N GLN A 21 -20.60 -2.67 -9.51
CA GLN A 21 -19.36 -3.44 -9.38
C GLN A 21 -18.14 -2.52 -9.29
N PHE A 22 -18.16 -1.40 -10.03
CA PHE A 22 -17.09 -0.41 -9.96
C PHE A 22 -17.02 0.23 -8.58
N ASP A 23 -18.15 0.70 -8.03
CA ASP A 23 -18.19 1.35 -6.73
C ASP A 23 -17.75 0.41 -5.60
N GLN A 24 -18.12 -0.87 -5.68
CA GLN A 24 -17.67 -1.90 -4.74
C GLN A 24 -16.15 -2.06 -4.79
N LEU A 25 -15.58 -2.25 -5.97
CA LEU A 25 -14.13 -2.40 -6.13
C LEU A 25 -13.39 -1.13 -5.71
N HIS A 26 -13.86 0.03 -6.17
CA HIS A 26 -13.25 1.32 -5.89
C HIS A 26 -13.26 1.66 -4.39
N THR A 27 -14.31 1.29 -3.67
CA THR A 27 -14.36 1.42 -2.21
C THR A 27 -13.40 0.43 -1.54
N PHE A 28 -13.36 -0.82 -2.02
CA PHE A 28 -12.52 -1.87 -1.46
C PHE A 28 -11.01 -1.59 -1.59
N ILE A 29 -10.55 -0.99 -2.70
CA ILE A 29 -9.12 -0.72 -2.92
C ILE A 29 -8.60 0.52 -2.18
N LYS A 30 -9.49 1.34 -1.60
CA LYS A 30 -9.07 2.51 -0.83
C LYS A 30 -8.56 2.08 0.53
N PRO A 31 -7.43 2.63 1.00
CA PRO A 31 -6.95 2.34 2.33
C PRO A 31 -7.94 2.85 3.38
N THR A 32 -8.10 2.09 4.45
CA THR A 32 -8.81 2.49 5.66
C THR A 32 -8.04 3.57 6.42
N ILE A 33 -8.71 4.24 7.37
CA ILE A 33 -8.05 5.23 8.24
C ILE A 33 -6.99 4.54 9.09
N GLU A 34 -7.27 3.32 9.56
CA GLU A 34 -6.36 2.51 10.37
C GLU A 34 -5.07 2.15 9.63
N GLU A 35 -5.17 1.86 8.33
CA GLU A 35 -4.03 1.60 7.43
C GLU A 35 -3.24 2.89 7.11
N LEU A 36 -3.85 4.06 7.22
CA LEU A 36 -3.22 5.36 7.00
C LEU A 36 -2.61 5.98 8.26
N ARG A 37 -2.72 5.36 9.45
CA ARG A 37 -2.19 5.95 10.71
C ARG A 37 -0.72 6.35 10.67
N TRP A 38 0.08 5.75 9.79
CA TRP A 38 1.47 6.16 9.60
C TRP A 38 1.61 7.61 9.10
N THR A 39 0.58 8.20 8.47
CA THR A 39 0.60 9.61 8.03
C THR A 39 0.45 10.61 9.17
N GLU A 40 -0.03 10.16 10.34
CA GLU A 40 -0.22 11.01 11.53
C GLU A 40 1.06 11.18 12.35
N ILE A 41 2.07 10.35 12.08
CA ILE A 41 3.36 10.44 12.76
C ILE A 41 4.05 11.74 12.32
N PRO A 42 4.56 12.56 13.26
CA PRO A 42 5.30 13.78 12.93
C PRO A 42 6.71 13.42 12.44
N TRP A 43 6.80 12.94 11.20
CA TRP A 43 8.05 12.52 10.57
C TRP A 43 9.06 13.67 10.51
N GLU A 44 10.29 13.37 10.93
CA GLU A 44 11.42 14.28 10.70
C GLU A 44 11.85 14.16 9.22
N THR A 45 11.99 15.30 8.54
CA THR A 45 12.28 15.34 7.08
C THR A 45 13.73 15.69 6.76
N ASP A 46 14.51 16.13 7.74
CA ASP A 46 15.95 16.34 7.64
C ASP A 46 16.70 15.11 8.16
N LEU A 47 17.22 14.30 7.24
CA LEU A 47 17.93 13.06 7.57
C LEU A 47 19.22 13.32 8.37
N GLU A 48 19.97 14.37 8.05
CA GLU A 48 21.26 14.67 8.68
C GLU A 48 21.06 15.10 10.13
N ALA A 49 20.14 16.04 10.37
CA ALA A 49 19.79 16.48 11.72
C ALA A 49 19.24 15.32 12.56
N THR A 50 18.37 14.50 11.95
CA THR A 50 17.77 13.33 12.62
C THR A 50 18.81 12.28 13.00
N ARG A 51 19.81 12.04 12.13
CA ARG A 51 20.93 11.14 12.41
C ARG A 51 21.77 11.58 13.60
N GLN A 52 22.07 12.87 13.70
CA GLN A 52 22.80 13.42 14.84
C GLN A 52 21.99 13.26 16.14
N LYS A 53 20.70 13.60 16.12
CA LYS A 53 19.77 13.44 17.25
C LYS A 53 19.70 11.99 17.75
N ALA A 54 19.56 11.02 16.85
CA ALA A 54 19.50 9.61 17.21
C ALA A 54 20.81 9.09 17.83
N THR A 55 21.95 9.55 17.31
CA THR A 55 23.28 9.23 17.87
C THR A 55 23.42 9.77 19.29
N GLN A 56 23.02 11.03 19.52
CA GLN A 56 23.05 11.65 20.85
C GLN A 56 22.13 10.95 21.85
N GLN A 57 20.98 10.45 21.39
CA GLN A 57 20.01 9.73 22.21
C GLN A 57 20.32 8.23 22.37
N ASN A 58 21.35 7.72 21.68
CA ASN A 58 21.67 6.30 21.58
C ASN A 58 20.44 5.44 21.20
N ARG A 59 19.67 5.90 20.20
CA ARG A 59 18.46 5.22 19.70
C ARG A 59 18.59 4.88 18.21
N PRO A 60 18.01 3.76 17.75
CA PRO A 60 17.97 3.43 16.33
C PRO A 60 17.04 4.38 15.55
N LEU A 61 17.31 4.53 14.26
CA LEU A 61 16.47 5.25 13.31
C LEU A 61 15.54 4.29 12.56
N PHE A 62 14.27 4.64 12.47
CA PHE A 62 13.33 4.04 11.52
C PHE A 62 13.14 5.02 10.36
N ILE A 63 13.48 4.57 9.15
CA ILE A 63 13.37 5.40 7.94
C ILE A 63 12.21 4.88 7.11
N TRP A 64 11.22 5.74 6.90
CA TRP A 64 10.13 5.53 5.96
C TRP A 64 10.38 6.38 4.70
N ALA A 65 10.92 5.74 3.66
CA ALA A 65 11.26 6.41 2.42
C ALA A 65 10.89 5.54 1.22
N MET A 66 10.43 6.19 0.14
CA MET A 66 10.23 5.52 -1.13
C MET A 66 11.50 5.64 -1.96
N ASN A 67 12.18 4.51 -2.24
CA ASN A 67 13.33 4.47 -3.14
C ASN A 67 12.90 4.11 -4.58
N GLY A 68 11.97 4.88 -5.15
CA GLY A 68 11.47 4.65 -6.50
C GLY A 68 11.48 5.92 -7.32
N ASN A 69 12.01 5.85 -8.55
CA ASN A 69 11.66 6.83 -9.57
C ASN A 69 10.13 6.78 -9.75
N PRO A 70 9.38 7.89 -9.66
CA PRO A 70 7.92 7.89 -9.83
C PRO A 70 7.46 7.33 -11.20
N LEU A 71 8.39 7.13 -12.15
CA LEU A 71 8.15 6.55 -13.47
C LEU A 71 8.67 5.11 -13.67
N GLY A 72 9.16 4.43 -12.62
CA GLY A 72 9.74 3.09 -12.73
C GLY A 72 11.20 3.08 -13.23
N CYS A 73 11.88 1.96 -13.05
CA CYS A 73 13.31 1.75 -13.35
C CYS A 73 13.70 2.20 -14.77
N THR A 74 14.79 2.97 -14.89
CA THR A 74 15.55 3.16 -16.14
C THR A 74 16.72 2.20 -16.19
#